data_AF-A0AAX1WTA0-F1
#
_entry.id   AF-A0AAX1WTA0-F1
#
_cell.length_a   1.000
_cell.length_b   1.000
_cell.length_c   1.000
_cell.angle_alpha   90.00
_cell.angle_beta   90.00
_cell.angle_gamma   90.00
#
_symmetry.space_group_name_H-M   'P 1'
#
loop_
_entity.id
_entity.type
_entity.pdbx_description
1 polymer ?
#
loop_
_entity_poly.entity_id
_entity_poly.type
_entity_poly.pdbx_seq_one_letter_code
_entity_poly.pdbx_strand_id
1 'polypeptide(L)'
;MQTTYFRDSQGWNGKTTVEMPGNQELIIETSRRAFGNGLSTRAAVWRHDGRGFKSHAAGLAGTGDFYERLELTSPKRITEKAVREQHAAVIARIDAIRSKVEAYYSKA
;
A
#
# COMPACT_ATOMS: atom_id res chain seq x y z
N MET A 1 8.51 8.21 7.56
CA MET A 1 7.66 7.01 7.47
C MET A 1 6.74 6.98 8.68
N GLN A 2 5.45 6.81 8.47
CA GLN A 2 4.46 6.71 9.54
C GLN A 2 3.55 5.52 9.31
N THR A 3 3.33 4.71 10.35
CA THR A 3 2.42 3.56 10.32
C THR A 3 1.25 3.80 11.26
N THR A 4 0.03 3.60 10.76
CA THR A 4 -1.20 3.68 11.53
C THR A 4 -2.01 2.39 11.38
N TYR A 5 -2.66 1.99 12.46
CA TYR A 5 -3.63 0.89 12.46
C TYR A 5 -4.96 1.46 12.88
N PHE A 6 -6.01 1.16 12.13
CA PHE A 6 -7.33 1.71 12.37
C PHE A 6 -8.40 0.71 11.95
N ARG A 7 -9.62 0.94 12.43
CA ARG A 7 -10.79 0.13 12.11
C ARG A 7 -11.85 0.99 11.45
N ASP A 8 -12.39 0.50 10.35
CA ASP A 8 -13.51 1.11 9.63
C ASP A 8 -14.68 0.10 9.48
N SER A 9 -15.65 0.40 8.62
CA SER A 9 -16.79 -0.47 8.31
C SER A 9 -16.39 -1.79 7.63
N GLN A 10 -15.21 -1.86 7.01
CA GLN A 10 -14.68 -3.04 6.32
C GLN A 10 -13.81 -3.92 7.22
N GLY A 11 -13.31 -3.36 8.32
CA GLY A 11 -12.61 -4.10 9.36
C GLY A 11 -11.33 -3.41 9.81
N TRP A 12 -10.36 -4.21 10.24
CA TRP A 12 -9.03 -3.72 10.64
C TRP A 12 -8.15 -3.47 9.42
N ASN A 13 -7.41 -2.36 9.47
CA ASN A 13 -6.49 -1.93 8.42
C ASN A 13 -5.15 -1.54 9.04
N GLY A 14 -4.07 -1.75 8.27
CA GLY A 14 -2.75 -1.23 8.54
C GLY A 14 -2.30 -0.37 7.37
N LYS A 15 -1.80 0.83 7.64
CA LYS A 15 -1.35 1.77 6.61
C LYS A 15 0.00 2.33 6.99
N THR A 16 0.97 2.20 6.10
CA THR A 16 2.25 2.91 6.18
C THR A 16 2.33 3.92 5.04
N THR A 17 2.65 5.15 5.38
CA THR A 17 2.98 6.21 4.42
C THR A 17 4.48 6.49 4.46
N VAL A 18 5.09 6.51 3.29
CA VAL A 18 6.49 6.90 3.07
C VAL A 18 6.49 8.07 2.10
N GLU A 19 6.94 9.22 2.57
CA GLU A 19 7.18 10.40 1.73
C GLU A 19 8.23 10.10 0.66
N MET A 20 7.97 10.58 -0.55
CA MET A 20 8.85 10.46 -1.70
C MET A 20 9.09 11.84 -2.34
N PRO A 21 10.20 12.03 -3.08
CA PRO A 21 10.42 13.26 -3.83
C PRO A 21 9.29 13.56 -4.83
N GLY A 22 9.10 14.83 -5.16
CA GLY A 22 8.15 15.24 -6.22
C GLY A 22 6.68 15.23 -5.79
N ASN A 23 6.38 15.53 -4.51
CA ASN A 23 5.03 15.51 -3.95
C ASN A 23 4.35 14.14 -4.07
N GLN A 24 5.13 13.07 -3.90
CA GLN A 24 4.63 11.71 -3.97
C GLN A 24 4.69 11.05 -2.59
N GLU A 25 3.79 10.11 -2.36
CA GLU A 25 3.83 9.22 -1.22
C GLU A 25 3.66 7.78 -1.68
N LEU A 26 4.52 6.89 -1.19
CA LEU A 26 4.27 5.46 -1.23
C LEU A 26 3.36 5.10 -0.06
N ILE A 27 2.17 4.59 -0.39
CA ILE A 27 1.22 4.06 0.57
C ILE A 27 1.26 2.54 0.50
N ILE A 28 1.61 1.92 1.63
CA ILE A 28 1.47 0.48 1.83
C ILE A 28 0.24 0.27 2.70
N GLU A 29 -0.75 -0.46 2.19
CA GLU A 29 -1.99 -0.73 2.91
C GLU A 29 -2.23 -2.23 3.01
N THR A 30 -2.48 -2.71 4.23
CA THR A 30 -3.00 -4.03 4.54
C THR A 30 -4.47 -3.90 4.90
N SER A 31 -5.34 -4.43 4.04
CA SER A 31 -6.79 -4.32 4.20
C SER A 31 -7.49 -5.61 3.75
N ARG A 32 -8.69 -5.82 4.28
CA ARG A 32 -9.57 -6.90 3.80
C ARG A 32 -9.79 -6.72 2.29
N ARG A 33 -9.81 -7.83 1.56
CA ARG A 33 -10.15 -7.80 0.13
C ARG A 33 -11.58 -7.35 -0.09
N ALA A 34 -11.78 -6.48 -1.09
CA ALA A 34 -13.12 -6.13 -1.57
C ALA A 34 -13.85 -7.33 -2.19
N PHE A 35 -13.11 -8.20 -2.89
CA PHE A 35 -13.65 -9.41 -3.52
C PHE A 35 -12.96 -10.66 -2.97
N GLY A 36 -13.78 -11.62 -2.55
CA GLY A 36 -13.33 -12.88 -1.94
C GLY A 36 -12.98 -12.76 -0.46
N ASN A 37 -12.56 -13.87 0.14
CA ASN A 37 -12.01 -13.89 1.49
C ASN A 37 -10.50 -13.60 1.43
N GLY A 38 -9.97 -12.98 2.49
CA GLY A 38 -8.54 -12.81 2.69
C GLY A 38 -8.09 -11.38 2.97
N LEU A 39 -6.83 -11.30 3.36
CA LEU A 39 -6.13 -10.08 3.74
C LEU A 39 -5.05 -9.77 2.70
N SER A 40 -5.08 -8.57 2.14
CA SER A 40 -4.15 -8.17 1.08
C SER A 40 -3.32 -6.99 1.55
N THR A 41 -1.99 -7.09 1.34
CA THR A 41 -1.09 -5.94 1.45
C THR A 41 -0.75 -5.45 0.06
N ARG A 42 -0.87 -4.15 -0.17
CA ARG A 42 -0.66 -3.49 -1.47
C ARG A 42 0.24 -2.28 -1.28
N ALA A 43 1.07 -2.00 -2.26
CA ALA A 43 1.83 -0.76 -2.37
C ALA A 43 1.28 0.04 -3.54
N ALA A 44 1.04 1.33 -3.33
CA ALA A 44 0.62 2.26 -4.37
C ALA A 44 1.29 3.61 -4.16
N VAL A 45 1.76 4.23 -5.25
CA VAL A 45 2.23 5.62 -5.20
C VAL A 45 1.07 6.55 -5.48
N TRP A 46 0.94 7.56 -4.63
CA TRP A 46 -0.04 8.63 -4.71
C TRP A 46 0.67 9.97 -4.85
N ARG A 47 0.13 10.86 -5.68
CA ARG A 47 0.63 12.23 -5.85
C ARG A 47 -0.24 13.20 -5.08
N HIS A 48 0.39 14.18 -4.46
CA HIS A 48 -0.28 15.32 -3.86
C HIS A 48 -0.22 16.51 -4.79
N ASP A 49 -1.33 17.24 -4.86
CA ASP A 49 -1.42 18.49 -5.60
C ASP A 49 -0.97 19.72 -4.77
N GLY A 50 -0.54 19.51 -3.52
CA GLY A 50 -0.18 20.58 -2.57
C GLY A 50 -1.37 21.35 -1.99
N ARG A 51 -2.61 21.01 -2.37
CA ARG A 51 -3.87 21.60 -1.87
C ARG A 51 -4.70 20.62 -1.04
N GLY A 52 -4.12 19.46 -0.72
CA GLY A 52 -4.72 18.44 0.13
C GLY A 52 -5.38 17.29 -0.64
N PHE A 53 -5.36 17.30 -1.98
CA PHE A 53 -5.87 16.18 -2.77
C PHE A 53 -4.76 15.19 -3.09
N LYS A 54 -5.06 13.90 -2.86
CA LYS A 54 -4.23 12.78 -3.31
C LYS A 54 -4.85 12.18 -4.55
N SER A 55 -4.03 11.93 -5.56
CA SER A 55 -4.44 11.27 -6.80
C SER A 55 -3.53 10.09 -7.10
N HIS A 56 -4.10 9.06 -7.71
CA HIS A 56 -3.39 7.89 -8.21
C HIS A 56 -3.88 7.63 -9.62
N ALA A 57 -2.98 7.67 -10.61
CA ALA A 57 -3.31 7.33 -11.97
C ALA A 57 -3.37 5.80 -12.11
N ALA A 58 -4.58 5.23 -12.10
CA ALA A 58 -4.79 3.82 -12.45
C ALA A 58 -4.57 3.64 -13.95
N GLY A 59 -3.31 3.45 -14.36
CA GLY A 59 -2.95 3.37 -15.78
C GLY A 59 -3.52 2.14 -16.47
N LEU A 60 -3.82 2.30 -17.77
CA LEU A 60 -3.90 1.18 -18.71
C LEU A 60 -2.58 1.07 -19.48
N ALA A 61 -2.14 -0.15 -19.75
CA ALA A 61 -0.95 -0.43 -20.58
C ALA A 61 0.36 0.25 -20.11
N GLY A 62 0.58 0.39 -18.79
CA GLY A 62 1.87 0.84 -18.24
C GLY A 62 2.02 2.35 -18.04
N THR A 63 0.96 3.14 -18.24
CA THR A 63 0.97 4.61 -18.11
C THR A 63 0.61 5.15 -16.72
N GLY A 64 0.45 4.25 -15.73
CA GLY A 64 -0.08 4.58 -14.42
C GLY A 64 0.98 4.97 -13.39
N ASP A 65 0.51 5.27 -12.19
CA ASP A 65 1.37 5.29 -11.02
C ASP A 65 1.64 3.86 -10.53
N PHE A 66 2.77 3.68 -9.84
CA PHE A 66 3.16 2.38 -9.33
C PHE A 66 2.06 1.77 -8.45
N TYR A 67 1.72 0.51 -8.73
CA TYR A 67 0.81 -0.29 -7.93
C TYR A 67 1.26 -1.76 -7.94
N GLU A 68 1.40 -2.36 -6.76
CA GLU A 68 1.76 -3.77 -6.63
C GLU A 68 1.02 -4.42 -5.44
N ARG A 69 0.53 -5.64 -5.64
CA ARG A 69 0.06 -6.48 -4.53
C ARG A 69 1.26 -7.25 -3.97
N LEU A 70 1.63 -6.95 -2.73
CA LEU A 70 2.83 -7.47 -2.11
C LEU A 70 2.62 -8.79 -1.37
N GLU A 71 1.44 -8.96 -0.78
CA GLU A 71 1.12 -10.14 0.03
C GLU A 71 -0.39 -10.42 -0.03
N LEU A 72 -0.74 -11.70 -0.03
CA LEU A 72 -2.11 -12.18 0.00
C LEU A 72 -2.21 -13.41 0.89
N THR A 73 -2.90 -13.28 2.02
CA THR A 73 -3.17 -14.41 2.91
C THR A 73 -4.68 -14.62 3.09
N SER A 74 -5.07 -15.79 3.59
CA SER A 74 -6.48 -16.13 3.85
C SER A 74 -6.66 -16.60 5.30
N PRO A 75 -6.50 -15.70 6.29
CA PRO A 75 -6.68 -16.08 7.68
C PRO A 75 -8.15 -16.45 7.94
N LYS A 76 -8.40 -17.43 8.80
CA LYS A 76 -9.75 -17.86 9.17
C LYS A 76 -10.60 -16.70 9.74
N ARG A 77 -9.95 -15.75 10.42
CA ARG A 77 -10.55 -14.49 10.89
C ARG A 77 -9.56 -13.35 10.67
N ILE A 78 -10.05 -12.22 10.15
CA ILE A 78 -9.26 -11.00 10.00
C ILE A 78 -9.36 -10.21 11.32
N THR A 79 -8.38 -10.40 12.19
CA THR A 79 -8.23 -9.67 13.46
C THR A 79 -7.19 -8.57 13.34
N GLU A 80 -7.17 -7.62 14.27
CA GLU A 80 -6.11 -6.61 14.35
C GLU A 80 -4.71 -7.24 14.36
N LYS A 81 -4.55 -8.33 15.11
CA LYS A 81 -3.29 -9.08 15.19
C LYS A 81 -2.86 -9.60 13.81
N ALA A 82 -3.77 -10.25 13.07
CA ALA A 82 -3.46 -10.76 11.72
C ALA A 82 -3.06 -9.63 10.76
N VAL A 83 -3.73 -8.47 10.87
CA VAL A 83 -3.39 -7.26 10.11
C VAL A 83 -1.99 -6.77 10.45
N ARG A 84 -1.69 -6.59 11.75
CA ARG A 84 -0.39 -6.12 12.23
C ARG A 84 0.75 -7.05 11.82
N GLU A 85 0.57 -8.36 11.97
CA GLU A 85 1.58 -9.37 11.61
C GLU A 85 1.90 -9.34 10.11
N GLN A 86 0.87 -9.41 9.25
CA GLN A 86 1.09 -9.36 7.81
C GLN A 86 1.66 -8.01 7.37
N HIS A 87 1.18 -6.91 7.95
CA HIS A 87 1.68 -5.58 7.63
C HIS A 87 3.15 -5.44 8.03
N ALA A 88 3.52 -5.80 9.25
CA ALA A 88 4.89 -5.75 9.75
C ALA A 88 5.85 -6.62 8.91
N ALA A 89 5.42 -7.82 8.49
CA ALA A 89 6.22 -8.67 7.61
C ALA A 89 6.52 -8.02 6.26
N VAL A 90 5.58 -7.23 5.72
CA VAL A 90 5.79 -6.47 4.49
C VAL A 90 6.64 -5.22 4.74
N ILE A 91 6.45 -4.51 5.85
CA ILE A 91 7.28 -3.35 6.18
C ILE A 91 8.74 -3.74 6.43
N ALA A 92 9.01 -4.95 6.94
CA ALA A 92 10.38 -5.47 7.07
C ALA A 92 11.14 -5.56 5.73
N ARG A 93 10.44 -5.57 4.59
CA ARG A 93 11.03 -5.55 3.24
C ARG A 93 10.85 -4.19 2.53
N ILE A 94 10.71 -3.09 3.28
CA ILE A 94 10.43 -1.75 2.74
C ILE A 94 11.47 -1.29 1.73
N ASP A 95 12.76 -1.55 1.96
CA ASP A 95 13.82 -1.09 1.06
C ASP A 95 13.73 -1.79 -0.31
N ALA A 96 13.40 -3.09 -0.34
CA ALA A 96 13.15 -3.80 -1.59
C ALA A 96 11.94 -3.25 -2.35
N ILE A 97 10.89 -2.82 -1.63
CA ILE A 97 9.71 -2.19 -2.23
C ILE A 97 10.10 -0.82 -2.82
N ARG A 98 10.88 -0.01 -2.10
CA ARG A 98 11.37 1.29 -2.60
C ARG A 98 12.21 1.11 -3.87
N SER A 99 13.11 0.14 -3.91
CA SER A 99 13.88 -0.15 -5.12
C SER A 99 13.01 -0.55 -6.31
N LYS A 100 11.90 -1.28 -6.10
CA LYS A 100 10.94 -1.57 -7.17
C LYS A 100 10.23 -0.32 -7.67
N VAL A 101 9.84 0.58 -6.77
CA VAL A 101 9.21 1.86 -7.13
C VAL A 101 10.18 2.74 -7.92
N GLU A 102 11.42 2.87 -7.46
CA GLU A 102 12.47 3.60 -8.17
C GLU A 102 12.72 3.02 -9.57
N ALA A 103 12.83 1.70 -9.69
CA ALA A 103 12.96 1.01 -10.97
C ALA A 103 11.74 1.18 -11.89
N TYR A 104 10.54 1.39 -11.35
CA TYR A 104 9.34 1.66 -12.14
C TYR A 104 9.40 3.04 -12.78
N TYR A 105 9.70 4.07 -11.99
CA TYR A 105 9.78 5.45 -12.49
C TYR A 105 11.05 5.76 -13.29
N SER A 106 12.10 4.95 -13.18
CA SER A 106 13.29 5.08 -14.03
C SER A 106 13.10 4.54 -15.46
N LYS A 107 12.02 3.79 -15.71
CA LYS A 107 11.68 3.21 -17.03
C LYS A 107 10.69 4.06 -17.83
N ALA A 108 10.08 5.05 -17.20
CA ALA A 108 9.10 5.96 -17.79
C ALA A 108 9.80 7.24 -18.28
#